data_AF-A0A6A6KC97-F1
#
_entry.id   AF-A0A6A6KC97-F1
#
_cell.length_a   1.000
_cell.length_b   1.000
_cell.length_c   1.000
_cell.angle_alpha   90.00
_cell.angle_beta   90.00
_cell.angle_gamma   90.00
#
_symmetry.space_group_name_H-M   'P 1'
#
loop_
_entity.id
_entity.type
_entity.pdbx_description
1 polymer ?
#
loop_
_entity_poly.entity_id
_entity_poly.type
_entity_poly.pdbx_seq_one_letter_code
_entity_poly.pdbx_strand_id
1 'polypeptide(L)'
;MWAVPEVKGISRTTRVEDEKLKLVSEGCATETKDVKHESKDIMGEVSKTHHAIQTLDKTISNLEMELAAARAAQESILNGSPVSDNFRIAQSSGKRKYLMVVGINTAFSSRKRRDSVRATWMPQGDKRKKLEEEKGIIIRFVIGHSATAGGILDRAIEAEDKKHGDFLRLEHVEGYLELSAKTKTYFATAVALWDADFYVKVDDDVHVNIATLGATLARHRSKPRVYIGCMKSGPVLAQKGVKYHEPEYWKFGEEGNKYFRHATGQLYAISNDLATYISINQHVLHKFANEDVSLGSWFIGLDVEHIDDRRLCCGTPPEMAPMLKLIDCSLRLSVIPLSVATIWLTVTNHQDNSSYGNLHYSNLMGLKYMVCISAICAVYAFVAAVSLWIRFLVNKVWWLFVSDQIITYLMVTSVAAIMELLYLAYNGDQKVTWSEACRSYGKFCTRMKLALILHAVALFCFIVLAVISSYRAFSTFETPVSSKEVEEDTKRRQAESARIREKYPDRIPVIVERAERSDIPDIDKKKYLVPADLTVGQFVYVVRKRIKLSAEKAIFIFVKNVLPPTAAMMSAIYEENKDEDGFLYMTYSGENTFGGSVKGHSS
;
A
#
# COMPACT_ATOMS: atom_id res chain seq x y z
N MET A 1 -18.58 -35.33 -39.74
CA MET A 1 -17.49 -36.32 -39.94
C MET A 1 -16.44 -35.95 -38.90
N TRP A 2 -16.28 -36.54 -37.72
CA TRP A 2 -16.62 -37.80 -37.06
C TRP A 2 -17.06 -37.48 -35.62
N ALA A 3 -18.16 -38.04 -35.11
CA ALA A 3 -18.30 -39.32 -34.39
C ALA A 3 -17.83 -39.28 -32.92
N VAL A 4 -18.82 -39.48 -32.04
CA VAL A 4 -18.76 -39.74 -30.60
C VAL A 4 -18.34 -41.21 -30.35
N PRO A 5 -17.88 -41.59 -29.14
CA PRO A 5 -18.68 -42.48 -28.27
C PRO A 5 -18.66 -41.98 -26.80
N GLU A 6 -19.81 -41.77 -26.13
CA GLU A 6 -20.72 -42.74 -25.47
C GLU A 6 -20.04 -43.56 -24.35
N VAL A 7 -20.29 -43.26 -23.07
CA VAL A 7 -21.48 -43.56 -22.21
C VAL A 7 -21.41 -44.95 -21.56
N LYS A 8 -21.59 -44.96 -20.23
CA LYS A 8 -22.37 -45.92 -19.42
C LYS A 8 -22.51 -45.27 -18.03
N GLY A 9 -23.67 -44.82 -17.55
CA GLY A 9 -25.01 -45.41 -17.62
C GLY A 9 -25.22 -46.19 -16.32
N ILE A 10 -26.17 -45.84 -15.45
CA ILE A 10 -27.55 -46.42 -15.33
C ILE A 10 -27.92 -46.17 -13.84
N SER A 11 -29.14 -45.85 -13.34
CA SER A 11 -30.54 -45.96 -13.79
C SER A 11 -31.41 -45.06 -12.86
N ARG A 12 -32.36 -44.24 -13.37
CA ARG A 12 -33.80 -44.53 -13.69
C ARG A 12 -34.67 -44.40 -12.42
N THR A 13 -35.77 -43.64 -12.37
CA THR A 13 -37.08 -43.72 -13.06
C THR A 13 -37.95 -42.54 -12.54
N THR A 14 -38.98 -41.93 -13.15
CA THR A 14 -39.62 -41.93 -14.48
C THR A 14 -40.57 -40.71 -14.58
N ARG A 15 -40.63 -40.10 -15.77
CA ARG A 15 -41.69 -39.27 -16.38
C ARG A 15 -43.14 -39.62 -16.00
N VAL A 16 -44.05 -38.63 -16.08
CA VAL A 16 -45.12 -38.46 -17.12
C VAL A 16 -45.58 -36.98 -17.15
N GLU A 17 -45.89 -36.49 -18.35
CA GLU A 17 -46.28 -35.13 -18.77
C GLU A 17 -47.78 -34.78 -18.57
N ASP A 18 -48.02 -33.46 -18.49
CA ASP A 18 -49.11 -32.61 -19.02
C ASP A 18 -50.62 -33.02 -19.05
N GLU A 19 -51.40 -32.07 -18.51
CA GLU A 19 -52.47 -31.26 -19.18
C GLU A 19 -53.88 -31.23 -18.52
N LYS A 20 -54.35 -29.98 -18.32
CA LYS A 20 -55.73 -29.43 -18.36
C LYS A 20 -56.76 -29.54 -17.20
N LEU A 21 -57.15 -28.33 -16.76
CA LEU A 21 -58.51 -27.76 -16.55
C LEU A 21 -59.35 -28.02 -15.27
N LYS A 22 -59.68 -26.87 -14.64
CA LYS A 22 -60.94 -26.44 -13.96
C LYS A 22 -61.44 -27.24 -12.75
N LEU A 23 -61.67 -26.53 -11.63
CA LEU A 23 -62.90 -26.63 -10.85
C LEU A 23 -63.10 -25.44 -9.89
N VAL A 24 -64.37 -25.08 -9.75
CA VAL A 24 -65.02 -24.01 -8.97
C VAL A 24 -65.44 -24.53 -7.58
N SER A 25 -65.70 -23.63 -6.62
CA SER A 25 -66.70 -23.65 -5.51
C SER A 25 -66.07 -23.15 -4.19
N GLU A 26 -66.47 -21.97 -3.71
CA GLU A 26 -67.56 -21.67 -2.77
C GLU A 26 -67.25 -21.98 -1.29
N GLY A 27 -67.10 -20.90 -0.52
CA GLY A 27 -67.93 -20.60 0.66
C GLY A 27 -67.85 -21.49 1.90
N CYS A 28 -67.34 -20.93 3.00
CA CYS A 28 -67.94 -21.11 4.32
C CYS A 28 -67.72 -19.86 5.19
N ALA A 29 -68.80 -19.37 5.80
CA ALA A 29 -68.81 -18.25 6.72
C ALA A 29 -69.25 -18.72 8.11
N THR A 30 -68.69 -18.13 9.17
CA THR A 30 -69.42 -17.75 10.40
C THR A 30 -68.62 -16.73 11.23
N GLU A 31 -69.17 -15.51 11.26
CA GLU A 31 -69.44 -14.61 12.40
C GLU A 31 -68.38 -14.14 13.43
N THR A 32 -68.10 -12.82 13.31
CA THR A 32 -68.05 -11.72 14.30
C THR A 32 -67.17 -11.76 15.56
N LYS A 33 -66.23 -10.79 15.61
CA LYS A 33 -66.10 -9.82 16.70
C LYS A 33 -65.43 -8.52 16.21
N ASP A 34 -66.13 -7.41 16.38
CA ASP A 34 -65.67 -6.03 16.19
C ASP A 34 -64.44 -5.71 17.02
N VAL A 35 -63.37 -5.23 16.37
CA VAL A 35 -62.53 -4.12 16.87
C VAL A 35 -62.03 -3.31 15.65
N LYS A 36 -62.52 -2.08 15.52
CA LYS A 36 -61.95 -1.05 14.64
C LYS A 36 -60.50 -0.78 15.00
N HIS A 37 -59.57 -0.98 14.07
CA HIS A 37 -58.38 -0.15 13.97
C HIS A 37 -58.11 0.14 12.49
N GLU A 38 -58.27 1.40 12.09
CA GLU A 38 -57.89 1.88 10.75
C GLU A 38 -56.39 1.64 10.54
N SER A 39 -56.01 0.68 9.70
CA SER A 39 -54.68 0.62 9.11
C SER A 39 -54.74 1.39 7.79
N LYS A 40 -54.31 2.66 7.81
CA LYS A 40 -54.02 3.41 6.59
C LYS A 40 -53.07 2.60 5.71
N ASP A 41 -53.37 2.56 4.42
CA ASP A 41 -52.63 1.86 3.37
C ASP A 41 -51.24 2.48 3.15
N ILE A 42 -50.32 2.19 4.08
CA ILE A 42 -48.92 2.67 4.07
C ILE A 42 -48.17 2.11 2.85
N MET A 43 -48.52 0.91 2.38
CA MET A 43 -47.82 0.27 1.28
C MET A 43 -48.19 0.91 -0.08
N GLY A 44 -49.47 1.27 -0.26
CA GLY A 44 -49.93 2.05 -1.41
C GLY A 44 -49.35 3.47 -1.45
N GLU A 45 -49.20 4.13 -0.31
CA GLU A 45 -48.54 5.45 -0.23
C GLU A 45 -47.03 5.39 -0.55
N VAL A 46 -46.30 4.39 -0.05
CA VAL A 46 -44.86 4.24 -0.32
C VAL A 46 -44.57 3.95 -1.80
N SER A 47 -45.43 3.16 -2.45
CA SER A 47 -45.33 2.87 -3.90
C SER A 47 -45.61 4.11 -4.74
N LYS A 48 -46.64 4.89 -4.39
CA LYS A 48 -46.94 6.18 -5.03
C LYS A 48 -45.80 7.19 -4.84
N THR A 49 -45.17 7.19 -3.66
CA THR A 49 -44.03 8.06 -3.36
C THR A 49 -42.79 7.69 -4.20
N HIS A 50 -42.48 6.40 -4.35
CA HIS A 50 -41.38 5.96 -5.21
C HIS A 50 -41.63 6.28 -6.68
N HIS A 51 -42.86 6.13 -7.15
CA HIS A 51 -43.21 6.49 -8.53
C HIS A 51 -43.14 8.00 -8.78
N ALA A 52 -43.54 8.81 -7.79
CA ALA A 52 -43.39 10.26 -7.84
C ALA A 52 -41.92 10.68 -7.85
N ILE A 53 -41.05 10.03 -7.04
CA ILE A 53 -39.60 10.29 -7.02
C ILE A 53 -38.96 9.95 -8.37
N GLN A 54 -39.27 8.78 -8.95
CA GLN A 54 -38.77 8.41 -10.27
C GLN A 54 -39.22 9.35 -11.38
N THR A 55 -40.46 9.83 -11.30
CA THR A 55 -41.00 10.80 -12.26
C THR A 55 -40.29 12.15 -12.10
N LEU A 56 -40.04 12.58 -10.87
CA LEU A 56 -39.33 13.82 -10.59
C LEU A 56 -37.87 13.76 -11.07
N ASP A 57 -37.15 12.67 -10.80
CA ASP A 57 -35.78 12.47 -11.28
C ASP A 57 -35.69 12.52 -12.81
N LYS A 58 -36.65 11.88 -13.51
CA LYS A 58 -36.72 11.95 -14.97
C LYS A 58 -37.00 13.36 -15.48
N THR A 59 -37.79 14.13 -14.74
CA THR A 59 -38.10 15.53 -15.08
C THR A 59 -36.88 16.43 -14.84
N ILE A 60 -36.14 16.20 -13.76
CA ILE A 60 -34.89 16.91 -13.45
C ILE A 60 -33.85 16.63 -14.53
N SER A 61 -33.64 15.37 -14.92
CA SER A 61 -32.69 15.04 -16.00
C SER A 61 -33.08 15.66 -17.36
N ASN A 62 -34.38 15.73 -17.68
CA ASN A 62 -34.84 16.41 -18.89
C ASN A 62 -34.61 17.93 -18.83
N LEU A 63 -34.91 18.57 -17.70
CA LEU A 63 -34.68 19.99 -17.50
C LEU A 63 -33.18 20.34 -17.50
N GLU A 64 -32.31 19.47 -16.97
CA GLU A 64 -30.86 19.62 -17.04
C GLU A 64 -30.36 19.54 -18.49
N MET A 65 -30.92 18.63 -19.30
CA MET A 65 -30.59 18.51 -20.72
C MET A 65 -31.06 19.74 -21.52
N GLU A 66 -32.26 20.24 -21.25
CA GLU A 66 -32.78 21.47 -21.86
C GLU A 66 -31.98 22.71 -21.43
N LEU A 67 -31.57 22.79 -20.15
CA LEU A 67 -30.74 23.89 -19.64
C LEU A 67 -29.34 23.87 -20.28
N ALA A 68 -28.76 22.69 -20.48
CA ALA A 68 -27.49 22.53 -21.17
C ALA A 68 -27.59 22.94 -22.66
N ALA A 69 -28.68 22.55 -23.34
CA ALA A 69 -28.95 22.95 -24.72
C ALA A 69 -29.20 24.47 -24.84
N ALA A 70 -29.93 25.07 -23.88
CA ALA A 70 -30.18 26.50 -23.85
C ALA A 70 -28.90 27.31 -23.59
N ARG A 71 -28.00 26.83 -22.71
CA ARG A 71 -26.68 27.45 -22.48
C ARG A 71 -25.79 27.39 -23.71
N ALA A 72 -25.76 26.25 -24.41
CA ALA A 72 -25.02 26.12 -25.66
C ALA A 72 -25.56 27.05 -26.76
N ALA A 73 -26.88 27.25 -26.83
CA ALA A 73 -27.50 28.22 -27.73
C ALA A 73 -27.19 29.68 -27.33
N GLN A 74 -27.12 29.98 -26.03
CA GLN A 74 -26.83 31.32 -25.52
C GLN A 74 -25.35 31.71 -25.74
N GLU A 75 -24.41 30.76 -25.63
CA GLU A 75 -23.00 30.95 -26.00
C GLU A 75 -22.81 31.16 -27.51
N SER A 76 -23.69 30.56 -28.34
CA SER A 76 -23.74 30.81 -29.78
C SER A 76 -24.25 32.21 -30.14
N ILE A 77 -25.13 32.81 -29.33
CA ILE A 77 -25.74 34.13 -29.61
C ILE A 77 -24.88 35.27 -29.04
N LEU A 78 -24.16 35.06 -27.94
CA LEU A 78 -23.28 36.08 -27.34
C LEU A 78 -22.07 36.45 -28.22
N ASN A 79 -21.72 35.61 -29.20
CA ASN A 79 -20.63 35.84 -30.15
C ASN A 79 -21.04 36.68 -31.38
N GLY A 80 -22.27 37.20 -31.44
CA GLY A 80 -22.80 37.98 -32.55
C GLY A 80 -23.29 39.37 -32.16
N SER A 81 -22.39 40.32 -31.89
CA SER A 81 -22.67 41.78 -31.84
C SER A 81 -21.37 42.60 -31.91
N PRO A 82 -21.29 43.73 -32.64
CA PRO A 82 -20.01 44.27 -33.11
C PRO A 82 -19.48 45.53 -32.36
N VAL A 83 -18.13 45.67 -32.37
CA VAL A 83 -17.28 46.87 -32.12
C VAL A 83 -17.07 47.21 -30.62
N SER A 84 -15.84 47.28 -30.06
CA SER A 84 -14.69 48.08 -30.53
C SER A 84 -13.31 47.42 -30.39
N ASP A 85 -12.48 47.71 -31.38
CA ASP A 85 -11.09 47.32 -31.58
C ASP A 85 -10.17 47.42 -30.35
N ASN A 86 -9.64 46.26 -29.94
CA ASN A 86 -8.22 46.05 -29.65
C ASN A 86 -7.97 44.60 -29.18
N PHE A 87 -8.24 43.62 -30.04
CA PHE A 87 -7.56 42.34 -29.97
C PHE A 87 -7.16 41.93 -31.37
N ARG A 88 -5.86 42.10 -31.66
CA ARG A 88 -5.25 41.59 -32.87
C ARG A 88 -5.59 40.11 -32.96
N ILE A 89 -6.20 39.75 -34.09
CA ILE A 89 -6.32 38.41 -34.61
C ILE A 89 -4.95 37.73 -34.49
N ALA A 90 -4.78 36.89 -33.49
CA ALA A 90 -3.78 35.86 -33.53
C ALA A 90 -4.39 34.74 -34.38
N GLN A 91 -3.76 34.54 -35.53
CA GLN A 91 -3.88 33.37 -36.40
C GLN A 91 -4.10 32.08 -35.59
N SER A 92 -4.76 31.10 -36.20
CA SER A 92 -4.86 29.72 -35.70
C SER A 92 -3.46 29.16 -35.40
N SER A 93 -2.96 29.39 -34.18
CA SER A 93 -1.83 28.67 -33.63
C SER A 93 -2.35 27.29 -33.27
N GLY A 94 -1.89 26.26 -33.97
CA GLY A 94 -2.21 24.88 -33.61
C GLY A 94 -1.95 24.69 -32.12
N LYS A 95 -2.90 24.11 -31.39
CA LYS A 95 -2.74 23.83 -29.95
C LYS A 95 -1.39 23.14 -29.77
N ARG A 96 -0.56 23.72 -28.90
CA ARG A 96 0.78 23.19 -28.62
C ARG A 96 0.63 21.74 -28.12
N LYS A 97 1.35 20.82 -28.74
CA LYS A 97 1.36 19.41 -28.34
C LYS A 97 2.33 19.16 -27.20
N TYR A 98 1.84 18.58 -26.11
CA TYR A 98 2.59 18.25 -24.90
C TYR A 98 2.96 16.76 -24.86
N LEU A 99 4.04 16.42 -24.15
CA LEU A 99 4.42 15.03 -23.92
C LEU A 99 3.49 14.37 -22.90
N MET A 100 3.30 15.02 -21.75
CA MET A 100 2.42 14.53 -20.70
C MET A 100 1.81 15.63 -19.84
N VAL A 101 0.60 15.37 -19.34
CA VAL A 101 -0.04 16.17 -18.28
C VAL A 101 -0.10 15.32 -17.02
N VAL A 102 0.49 15.81 -15.94
CA VAL A 102 0.54 15.15 -14.64
C VAL A 102 -0.42 15.85 -13.67
N GLY A 103 -1.47 15.14 -13.28
CA GLY A 103 -2.42 15.56 -12.27
C GLY A 103 -2.12 14.90 -10.94
N ILE A 104 -1.79 15.71 -9.94
CA ILE A 104 -1.53 15.25 -8.57
C ILE A 104 -2.84 15.36 -7.78
N ASN A 105 -3.55 14.25 -7.61
CA ASN A 105 -4.79 14.22 -6.85
C ASN A 105 -4.51 14.55 -5.38
N THR A 106 -5.17 15.60 -4.87
CA THR A 106 -4.96 16.11 -3.51
C THR A 106 -6.28 16.49 -2.85
N ALA A 107 -6.31 16.61 -1.53
CA ALA A 107 -7.49 17.02 -0.78
C ALA A 107 -7.27 18.36 -0.05
N PHE A 108 -8.35 18.96 0.47
CA PHE A 108 -8.28 20.18 1.28
C PHE A 108 -7.35 20.02 2.50
N SER A 109 -7.36 18.85 3.14
CA SER A 109 -6.52 18.52 4.30
C SER A 109 -5.04 18.30 3.95
N SER A 110 -4.71 18.06 2.68
CA SER A 110 -3.37 17.65 2.23
C SER A 110 -2.37 18.81 2.03
N ARG A 111 -2.57 19.96 2.68
CA ARG A 111 -1.69 21.13 2.49
C ARG A 111 -0.21 20.81 2.69
N LYS A 112 0.13 20.09 3.77
CA LYS A 112 1.52 19.70 4.06
C LYS A 112 2.12 18.80 2.97
N ARG A 113 1.32 17.90 2.40
CA ARG A 113 1.75 17.02 1.31
C ARG A 113 2.07 17.83 0.06
N ARG A 114 1.21 18.77 -0.32
CA ARG A 114 1.48 19.69 -1.44
C ARG A 114 2.74 20.52 -1.23
N ASP A 115 2.94 21.06 -0.03
CA ASP A 115 4.16 21.81 0.30
C ASP A 115 5.41 20.90 0.25
N SER A 116 5.30 19.64 0.65
CA SER A 116 6.38 18.64 0.51
C SER A 116 6.68 18.32 -0.96
N VAL A 117 5.66 18.09 -1.79
CA VAL A 117 5.79 17.83 -3.23
C VAL A 117 6.50 19.00 -3.93
N ARG A 118 6.11 20.24 -3.61
CA ARG A 118 6.75 21.48 -4.08
C ARG A 118 8.20 21.64 -3.62
N ALA A 119 8.52 21.23 -2.40
CA ALA A 119 9.86 21.31 -1.84
C ALA A 119 10.80 20.22 -2.38
N THR A 120 10.27 19.18 -3.01
CA THR A 120 11.02 18.01 -3.44
C THR A 120 11.06 17.87 -4.96
N TRP A 121 10.05 17.21 -5.55
CA TRP A 121 10.12 16.76 -6.93
C TRP A 121 9.35 17.63 -7.93
N MET A 122 8.43 18.48 -7.48
CA MET A 122 7.67 19.37 -8.36
C MET A 122 8.36 20.73 -8.49
N PRO A 123 8.87 21.11 -9.68
CA PRO A 123 9.45 22.43 -9.88
C PRO A 123 8.43 23.54 -9.63
N GLN A 124 8.90 24.68 -9.11
CA GLN A 124 8.06 25.85 -8.80
C GLN A 124 8.40 27.05 -9.68
N GLY A 125 7.45 27.98 -9.80
CA GLY A 125 7.64 29.27 -10.49
C GLY A 125 8.18 29.09 -11.91
N ASP A 126 9.25 29.81 -12.24
CA ASP A 126 9.84 29.81 -13.58
C ASP A 126 10.44 28.46 -13.97
N LYS A 127 10.92 27.67 -13.00
CA LYS A 127 11.42 26.30 -13.31
C LYS A 127 10.29 25.40 -13.82
N ARG A 128 9.08 25.57 -13.28
CA ARG A 128 7.90 24.85 -13.76
C ARG A 128 7.50 25.30 -15.16
N LYS A 129 7.44 26.62 -15.39
CA LYS A 129 7.15 27.17 -16.72
C LYS A 129 8.17 26.70 -17.77
N LYS A 130 9.46 26.70 -17.42
CA LYS A 130 10.53 26.17 -18.27
C LYS A 130 10.32 24.69 -18.60
N LEU A 131 9.88 23.87 -17.64
CA LEU A 131 9.55 22.46 -17.88
C LEU A 131 8.37 22.30 -18.86
N GLU A 132 7.34 23.14 -18.72
CA GLU A 132 6.18 23.17 -19.62
C GLU A 132 6.59 23.61 -21.03
N GLU A 133 7.46 24.61 -21.14
CA GLU A 133 7.88 25.22 -22.40
C GLU A 133 9.01 24.48 -23.13
N GLU A 134 9.89 23.77 -22.43
CA GLU A 134 11.01 23.07 -23.08
C GLU A 134 10.76 21.58 -23.23
N LYS A 135 10.07 20.97 -22.27
CA LYS A 135 9.84 19.53 -22.23
C LYS A 135 8.40 19.14 -22.54
N GLY A 136 7.48 20.09 -22.60
CA GLY A 136 6.06 19.81 -22.84
C GLY A 136 5.45 18.98 -21.71
N ILE A 137 5.85 19.22 -20.46
CA ILE A 137 5.35 18.49 -19.30
C ILE A 137 4.55 19.46 -18.42
N ILE A 138 3.24 19.26 -18.33
CA ILE A 138 2.37 20.02 -17.43
C ILE A 138 2.25 19.28 -16.10
N ILE A 139 2.34 19.99 -14.96
CA ILE A 139 2.15 19.41 -13.62
C ILE A 139 1.22 20.31 -12.81
N ARG A 140 0.09 19.79 -12.34
CA ARG A 140 -0.89 20.54 -11.54
C ARG A 140 -1.41 19.70 -10.37
N PHE A 141 -1.66 20.34 -9.24
CA PHE A 141 -2.45 19.76 -8.16
C PHE A 141 -3.93 19.77 -8.54
N VAL A 142 -4.57 18.61 -8.51
CA VAL A 142 -5.95 18.42 -8.95
C VAL A 142 -6.88 18.42 -7.74
N ILE A 143 -7.78 19.39 -7.71
CA ILE A 143 -8.70 19.58 -6.59
C ILE A 143 -10.04 20.13 -7.08
N GLY A 144 -11.13 19.58 -6.54
CA GLY A 144 -12.49 20.08 -6.72
C GLY A 144 -12.82 21.21 -5.74
N HIS A 145 -14.10 21.48 -5.59
CA HIS A 145 -14.63 22.45 -4.64
C HIS A 145 -15.26 21.77 -3.42
N SER A 146 -15.45 22.52 -2.34
CA SER A 146 -16.18 22.01 -1.18
C SER A 146 -17.68 21.92 -1.47
N ALA A 147 -18.42 21.20 -0.63
CA ALA A 147 -19.89 21.11 -0.74
C ALA A 147 -20.58 22.49 -0.66
N THR A 148 -19.94 23.48 -0.05
CA THR A 148 -20.41 24.87 -0.03
C THR A 148 -19.46 25.72 -0.87
N ALA A 149 -19.79 25.90 -2.15
CA ALA A 149 -18.98 26.69 -3.07
C ALA A 149 -18.68 28.09 -2.47
N GLY A 150 -17.40 28.47 -2.49
CA GLY A 150 -16.91 29.74 -1.91
C GLY A 150 -16.76 29.74 -0.39
N GLY A 151 -16.86 28.58 0.25
CA GLY A 151 -16.60 28.38 1.68
C GLY A 151 -15.14 28.60 2.08
N ILE A 152 -14.85 28.46 3.38
CA ILE A 152 -13.51 28.72 3.95
C ILE A 152 -12.43 27.83 3.29
N LEU A 153 -12.77 26.57 3.00
CA LEU A 153 -11.85 25.62 2.37
C LEU A 153 -11.51 26.04 0.94
N ASP A 154 -12.48 26.49 0.16
CA ASP A 154 -12.27 26.98 -1.20
C ASP A 154 -11.42 28.26 -1.20
N ARG A 155 -11.71 29.22 -0.31
CA ARG A 155 -10.91 30.45 -0.17
C ARG A 155 -9.46 30.18 0.22
N ALA A 156 -9.22 29.15 1.04
CA ALA A 156 -7.87 28.74 1.40
C ALA A 156 -7.08 28.20 0.19
N ILE A 157 -7.75 27.45 -0.69
CA ILE A 157 -7.16 26.98 -1.95
C ILE A 157 -6.96 28.13 -2.93
N GLU A 158 -7.90 29.05 -3.06
CA GLU A 158 -7.75 30.26 -3.90
C GLU A 158 -6.55 31.11 -3.47
N ALA A 159 -6.36 31.30 -2.16
CA ALA A 159 -5.20 32.02 -1.64
C ALA A 159 -3.88 31.28 -1.93
N GLU A 160 -3.89 29.95 -1.89
CA GLU A 160 -2.74 29.12 -2.25
C GLU A 160 -2.44 29.18 -3.75
N ASP A 161 -3.47 29.08 -4.59
CA ASP A 161 -3.34 29.13 -6.03
C ASP A 161 -2.90 30.52 -6.51
N LYS A 162 -3.40 31.59 -5.90
CA LYS A 162 -2.90 32.95 -6.18
C LYS A 162 -1.40 33.09 -5.88
N LYS A 163 -0.88 32.32 -4.92
CA LYS A 163 0.54 32.34 -4.54
C LYS A 163 1.41 31.47 -5.46
N HIS A 164 0.93 30.29 -5.85
CA HIS A 164 1.75 29.28 -6.53
C HIS A 164 1.37 29.03 -8.00
N GLY A 165 0.13 29.29 -8.37
CA GLY A 165 -0.45 29.12 -9.71
C GLY A 165 -0.40 27.69 -10.21
N ASP A 166 -0.47 26.72 -9.30
CA ASP A 166 -0.17 25.31 -9.55
C ASP A 166 -1.34 24.35 -9.37
N PHE A 167 -2.56 24.87 -9.27
CA PHE A 167 -3.76 24.05 -9.25
C PHE A 167 -4.41 23.88 -10.62
N LEU A 168 -5.12 22.75 -10.75
CA LEU A 168 -6.20 22.53 -11.67
C LEU A 168 -7.48 22.38 -10.84
N ARG A 169 -8.36 23.38 -10.92
CA ARG A 169 -9.66 23.39 -10.25
C ARG A 169 -10.67 22.62 -11.10
N LEU A 170 -11.32 21.63 -10.50
CA LEU A 170 -12.34 20.82 -11.16
C LEU A 170 -13.74 21.24 -10.74
N GLU A 171 -14.69 21.10 -11.67
CA GLU A 171 -16.13 21.13 -11.37
C GLU A 171 -16.54 19.78 -10.74
N HIS A 172 -16.17 19.61 -9.48
CA HIS A 172 -16.33 18.37 -8.73
C HIS A 172 -16.44 18.69 -7.24
N VAL A 173 -17.46 18.15 -6.56
CA VAL A 173 -17.57 18.24 -5.11
C VAL A 173 -16.64 17.22 -4.46
N GLU A 174 -15.65 17.69 -3.71
CA GLU A 174 -14.72 16.79 -3.00
C GLU A 174 -15.44 15.96 -1.94
N GLY A 175 -15.19 14.65 -1.96
CA GLY A 175 -15.70 13.69 -0.99
C GLY A 175 -14.89 12.40 -1.00
N TYR A 176 -14.86 11.69 0.13
CA TYR A 176 -14.08 10.44 0.26
C TYR A 176 -14.55 9.34 -0.69
N LEU A 177 -15.86 9.24 -0.93
CA LEU A 177 -16.46 8.26 -1.85
C LEU A 177 -16.53 8.75 -3.31
N GLU A 178 -16.02 9.95 -3.58
CA GLU A 178 -16.14 10.60 -4.89
C GLU A 178 -14.82 10.61 -5.68
N LEU A 179 -13.81 9.85 -5.23
CA LEU A 179 -12.50 9.76 -5.90
C LEU A 179 -12.61 9.26 -7.34
N SER A 180 -13.45 8.26 -7.61
CA SER A 180 -13.71 7.75 -8.97
C SER A 180 -14.32 8.84 -9.88
N ALA A 181 -15.21 9.68 -9.33
CA ALA A 181 -15.76 10.82 -10.05
C ALA A 181 -14.70 11.89 -10.30
N LYS A 182 -13.85 12.18 -9.30
CA LYS A 182 -12.74 13.12 -9.42
C LYS A 182 -11.78 12.73 -10.54
N THR A 183 -11.36 11.47 -10.60
CA THR A 183 -10.47 10.97 -11.67
C THR A 183 -11.12 11.12 -13.04
N LYS A 184 -12.41 10.79 -13.16
CA LYS A 184 -13.16 10.95 -14.40
C LYS A 184 -13.18 12.42 -14.86
N THR A 185 -13.56 13.33 -13.97
CA THR A 185 -13.58 14.78 -14.24
C THR A 185 -12.19 15.30 -14.56
N TYR A 186 -11.15 14.83 -13.85
CA TYR A 186 -9.76 15.21 -14.12
C TYR A 186 -9.36 14.92 -15.56
N PHE A 187 -9.55 13.69 -16.05
CA PHE A 187 -9.17 13.34 -17.42
C PHE A 187 -9.99 14.11 -18.46
N ALA A 188 -11.30 14.29 -18.23
CA ALA A 188 -12.15 15.08 -19.12
C ALA A 188 -11.68 16.54 -19.22
N THR A 189 -11.40 17.19 -18.07
CA THR A 189 -10.92 18.56 -18.03
C THR A 189 -9.50 18.69 -18.60
N ALA A 190 -8.60 17.75 -18.31
CA ALA A 190 -7.23 17.80 -18.79
C ALA A 190 -7.14 17.73 -20.32
N VAL A 191 -7.94 16.85 -20.94
CA VAL A 191 -8.02 16.73 -22.41
C VAL A 191 -8.60 17.98 -23.06
N ALA A 192 -9.56 18.64 -22.40
CA ALA A 192 -10.12 19.90 -22.92
C ALA A 192 -9.09 21.04 -22.93
N LEU A 193 -8.24 21.09 -21.90
CA LEU A 193 -7.27 22.16 -21.70
C LEU A 193 -5.96 21.98 -22.47
N TRP A 194 -5.42 20.76 -22.51
CA TRP A 194 -4.10 20.48 -23.09
C TRP A 194 -4.16 19.33 -24.08
N ASP A 195 -3.55 19.49 -25.25
CA ASP A 195 -3.34 18.39 -26.18
C ASP A 195 -2.01 17.69 -25.84
N ALA A 196 -2.07 16.53 -25.16
CA ALA A 196 -0.89 15.77 -24.73
C ALA A 196 -0.91 14.33 -25.21
N ASP A 197 0.27 13.72 -25.44
CA ASP A 197 0.37 12.29 -25.79
C ASP A 197 -0.08 11.38 -24.64
N PHE A 198 0.19 11.77 -23.38
CA PHE A 198 -0.18 11.03 -22.19
C PHE A 198 -0.80 11.90 -21.09
N TYR A 199 -1.72 11.33 -20.33
CA TYR A 199 -2.30 11.94 -19.14
C TYR A 199 -2.02 11.02 -17.95
N VAL A 200 -1.48 11.60 -16.88
CA VAL A 200 -0.93 10.87 -15.73
C VAL A 200 -1.67 11.31 -14.48
N LYS A 201 -2.14 10.34 -13.69
CA LYS A 201 -2.64 10.60 -12.34
C LYS A 201 -1.59 10.15 -11.33
N VAL A 202 -1.38 10.95 -10.30
CA VAL A 202 -0.45 10.69 -9.20
C VAL A 202 -1.14 11.05 -7.88
N ASP A 203 -0.96 10.27 -6.82
CA ASP A 203 -1.40 10.64 -5.47
C ASP A 203 -0.41 11.61 -4.79
N ASP A 204 -0.91 12.48 -3.89
CA ASP A 204 -0.09 13.50 -3.22
C ASP A 204 0.89 12.96 -2.15
N ASP A 205 0.89 11.65 -1.89
CA ASP A 205 1.87 10.94 -1.06
C ASP A 205 2.88 10.11 -1.87
N VAL A 206 3.00 10.37 -3.18
CA VAL A 206 3.97 9.72 -4.07
C VAL A 206 5.10 10.70 -4.44
N HIS A 207 6.33 10.17 -4.51
CA HIS A 207 7.47 10.87 -5.07
C HIS A 207 7.73 10.41 -6.51
N VAL A 208 7.78 11.34 -7.46
CA VAL A 208 7.92 11.02 -8.88
C VAL A 208 9.22 11.54 -9.45
N ASN A 209 10.02 10.65 -10.04
CA ASN A 209 11.12 11.05 -10.90
C ASN A 209 10.58 11.44 -12.29
N ILE A 210 10.36 12.74 -12.51
CA ILE A 210 9.77 13.29 -13.75
C ILE A 210 10.55 12.88 -15.00
N ALA A 211 11.88 12.86 -14.93
CA ALA A 211 12.72 12.52 -16.08
C ALA A 211 12.56 11.05 -16.47
N THR A 212 12.61 10.14 -15.50
CA THR A 212 12.42 8.70 -15.73
C THR A 212 11.01 8.39 -16.22
N LEU A 213 9.99 9.04 -15.65
CA LEU A 213 8.61 8.89 -16.10
C LEU A 213 8.46 9.37 -17.55
N GLY A 214 8.94 10.57 -17.87
CA GLY A 214 8.89 11.12 -19.23
C GLY A 214 9.62 10.23 -20.25
N ALA A 215 10.81 9.73 -19.92
CA ALA A 215 11.55 8.82 -20.77
C ALA A 215 10.84 7.47 -20.96
N THR A 216 10.11 6.99 -19.96
CA THR A 216 9.33 5.76 -20.04
C THR A 216 8.12 5.95 -20.96
N LEU A 217 7.33 7.00 -20.76
CA LEU A 217 6.16 7.29 -21.59
C LEU A 217 6.55 7.59 -23.05
N ALA A 218 7.66 8.28 -23.27
CA ALA A 218 8.15 8.57 -24.63
C ALA A 218 8.42 7.30 -25.47
N ARG A 219 8.78 6.16 -24.85
CA ARG A 219 8.98 4.88 -25.56
C ARG A 219 7.67 4.28 -26.09
N HIS A 220 6.54 4.67 -25.51
CA HIS A 220 5.22 4.16 -25.87
C HIS A 220 4.42 5.13 -26.74
N ARG A 221 5.02 6.26 -27.16
CA ARG A 221 4.35 7.32 -27.92
C ARG A 221 3.77 6.86 -29.27
N SER A 222 4.37 5.86 -29.90
CA SER A 222 3.92 5.33 -31.20
C SER A 222 2.81 4.28 -31.09
N LYS A 223 2.46 3.85 -29.87
CA LYS A 223 1.45 2.81 -29.64
C LYS A 223 0.09 3.48 -29.38
N PRO A 224 -0.97 3.09 -30.09
CA PRO A 224 -2.31 3.56 -29.79
C PRO A 224 -2.83 2.94 -28.49
N ARG A 225 -3.75 3.63 -27.80
CA ARG A 225 -4.50 3.11 -26.64
C ARG A 225 -3.63 2.39 -25.58
N VAL A 226 -2.69 3.12 -24.99
CA VAL A 226 -1.78 2.59 -23.96
C VAL A 226 -2.31 2.93 -22.57
N TYR A 227 -2.39 1.91 -21.72
CA TYR A 227 -2.62 2.06 -20.28
C TYR A 227 -1.43 1.50 -19.53
N ILE A 228 -0.67 2.35 -18.85
CA ILE A 228 0.57 1.99 -18.17
C ILE A 228 0.50 2.29 -16.67
N GLY A 229 1.00 1.36 -15.87
CA GLY A 229 1.06 1.50 -14.42
C GLY A 229 1.58 0.22 -13.76
N CYS A 230 1.56 0.19 -12.44
CA CYS A 230 1.80 -1.05 -11.69
C CYS A 230 0.56 -1.93 -11.77
N MET A 231 0.53 -2.89 -12.70
CA MET A 231 -0.69 -3.67 -12.99
C MET A 231 -0.90 -4.74 -11.92
N LYS A 232 -2.05 -4.72 -11.27
CA LYS A 232 -2.47 -5.66 -10.23
C LYS A 232 -3.83 -6.29 -10.53
N SER A 233 -4.14 -7.34 -9.76
CA SER A 233 -5.47 -7.93 -9.62
C SER A 233 -5.53 -8.51 -8.21
N GLY A 234 -6.67 -8.35 -7.54
CA GLY A 234 -6.85 -8.71 -6.14
C GLY A 234 -8.29 -9.10 -5.85
N PRO A 235 -8.57 -9.68 -4.67
CA PRO A 235 -9.92 -10.11 -4.30
C PRO A 235 -10.88 -8.92 -4.30
N VAL A 236 -12.12 -9.17 -4.73
CA VAL A 236 -13.20 -8.18 -4.65
C VAL A 236 -13.58 -7.95 -3.19
N LEU A 237 -13.66 -6.69 -2.77
CA LEU A 237 -13.89 -6.31 -1.37
C LEU A 237 -15.39 -6.35 -1.01
N ALA A 238 -15.96 -7.55 -0.95
CA ALA A 238 -17.38 -7.77 -0.68
C ALA A 238 -17.81 -7.58 0.80
N GLN A 239 -16.85 -7.58 1.73
CA GLN A 239 -17.16 -7.49 3.17
C GLN A 239 -17.50 -6.07 3.60
N LYS A 240 -18.62 -5.88 4.30
CA LYS A 240 -18.99 -4.58 4.90
C LYS A 240 -17.99 -4.20 5.99
N GLY A 241 -17.66 -2.90 6.09
CA GLY A 241 -16.76 -2.36 7.12
C GLY A 241 -15.28 -2.31 6.73
N VAL A 242 -14.89 -2.93 5.61
CA VAL A 242 -13.53 -2.78 5.06
C VAL A 242 -13.41 -1.51 4.23
N LYS A 243 -12.22 -0.93 4.21
CA LYS A 243 -11.91 0.24 3.35
C LYS A 243 -12.14 -0.15 1.89
N TYR A 244 -12.89 0.67 1.15
CA TYR A 244 -13.29 0.41 -0.24
C TYR A 244 -14.19 -0.82 -0.43
N HIS A 245 -15.03 -1.14 0.57
CA HIS A 245 -16.12 -2.10 0.37
C HIS A 245 -16.91 -1.77 -0.91
N GLU A 246 -17.01 -2.76 -1.80
CA GLU A 246 -17.74 -2.63 -3.06
C GLU A 246 -19.18 -3.13 -2.87
N PRO A 247 -20.19 -2.24 -2.81
CA PRO A 247 -21.59 -2.66 -2.64
C PRO A 247 -22.10 -3.50 -3.82
N GLU A 248 -21.54 -3.29 -5.02
CA GLU A 248 -21.92 -4.00 -6.24
C GLU A 248 -20.95 -5.15 -6.56
N TYR A 249 -20.35 -5.76 -5.53
CA TYR A 249 -19.35 -6.84 -5.67
C TYR A 249 -19.84 -8.01 -6.54
N TRP A 250 -21.15 -8.27 -6.54
CA TRP A 250 -21.81 -9.32 -7.33
C TRP A 250 -21.65 -9.13 -8.85
N LYS A 251 -21.36 -7.91 -9.33
CA LYS A 251 -21.07 -7.64 -10.75
C LYS A 251 -19.75 -8.24 -11.22
N PHE A 252 -18.85 -8.59 -10.29
CA PHE A 252 -17.57 -9.22 -10.57
C PHE A 252 -17.67 -10.77 -10.56
N GLY A 253 -18.89 -11.29 -10.47
CA GLY A 253 -19.20 -12.72 -10.43
C GLY A 253 -19.39 -13.23 -9.01
N GLU A 254 -18.94 -14.45 -8.76
CA GLU A 254 -19.18 -15.17 -7.49
C GLU A 254 -18.21 -14.74 -6.38
N GLU A 255 -18.55 -15.13 -5.15
CA GLU A 255 -17.73 -14.85 -3.98
C GLU A 255 -16.34 -15.50 -4.11
N GLY A 256 -15.28 -14.71 -3.86
CA GLY A 256 -13.89 -15.13 -4.07
C GLY A 256 -13.28 -14.71 -5.41
N ASN A 257 -14.08 -14.13 -6.31
CA ASN A 257 -13.56 -13.56 -7.55
C ASN A 257 -12.61 -12.38 -7.30
N LYS A 258 -11.79 -12.12 -8.32
CA LYS A 258 -10.83 -11.04 -8.34
C LYS A 258 -11.30 -9.93 -9.26
N TYR A 259 -10.91 -8.69 -8.93
CA TYR A 259 -10.99 -7.58 -9.87
C TYR A 259 -10.22 -7.93 -11.16
N PHE A 260 -10.71 -7.42 -12.30
CA PHE A 260 -9.95 -7.44 -13.56
C PHE A 260 -8.58 -6.77 -13.37
N ARG A 261 -7.67 -7.00 -14.31
CA ARG A 261 -6.34 -6.40 -14.27
C ARG A 261 -6.46 -4.87 -14.39
N HIS A 262 -5.91 -4.12 -13.45
CA HIS A 262 -5.92 -2.66 -13.42
C HIS A 262 -4.61 -2.13 -12.80
N ALA A 263 -4.23 -0.89 -13.08
CA ALA A 263 -3.08 -0.26 -12.44
C ALA A 263 -3.39 0.13 -10.99
N THR A 264 -2.37 0.17 -10.13
CA THR A 264 -2.54 0.67 -8.75
C THR A 264 -2.83 2.18 -8.74
N GLY A 265 -3.70 2.63 -7.83
CA GLY A 265 -4.14 4.04 -7.76
C GLY A 265 -3.03 5.09 -7.54
N GLN A 266 -1.88 4.73 -6.97
CA GLN A 266 -0.82 5.68 -6.62
C GLN A 266 -0.25 6.44 -7.82
N LEU A 267 -0.02 5.73 -8.94
CA LEU A 267 0.48 6.32 -10.18
C LEU A 267 0.15 5.44 -11.38
N TYR A 268 -0.48 6.04 -12.38
CA TYR A 268 -0.68 5.43 -13.69
C TYR A 268 -0.80 6.51 -14.78
N ALA A 269 -0.59 6.11 -16.03
CA ALA A 269 -0.78 6.98 -17.19
C ALA A 269 -1.60 6.29 -18.27
N ILE A 270 -2.34 7.10 -19.03
CA ILE A 270 -3.14 6.67 -20.17
C ILE A 270 -2.80 7.53 -21.39
N SER A 271 -2.87 6.94 -22.59
CA SER A 271 -2.66 7.68 -23.83
C SER A 271 -3.80 8.67 -24.11
N ASN A 272 -3.55 9.61 -25.02
CA ASN A 272 -4.53 10.59 -25.49
C ASN A 272 -5.87 9.95 -25.90
N ASP A 273 -5.81 8.86 -26.67
CA ASP A 273 -7.00 8.17 -27.16
C ASP A 273 -7.91 7.70 -26.01
N LEU A 274 -7.33 7.17 -24.94
CA LEU A 274 -8.06 6.67 -23.77
C LEU A 274 -8.60 7.82 -22.92
N ALA A 275 -7.82 8.88 -22.73
CA ALA A 275 -8.29 10.06 -22.01
C ALA A 275 -9.45 10.74 -22.77
N THR A 276 -9.36 10.81 -24.09
CA THR A 276 -10.42 11.31 -24.97
C THR A 276 -11.66 10.42 -24.92
N TYR A 277 -11.49 9.10 -24.91
CA TYR A 277 -12.59 8.16 -24.70
C TYR A 277 -13.31 8.43 -23.37
N ILE A 278 -12.57 8.66 -22.28
CA ILE A 278 -13.17 9.03 -20.99
C ILE A 278 -13.94 10.34 -21.10
N SER A 279 -13.37 11.36 -21.71
CA SER A 279 -13.99 12.68 -21.87
C SER A 279 -15.33 12.60 -22.61
N ILE A 280 -15.38 11.86 -23.72
CA ILE A 280 -16.58 11.68 -24.55
C ILE A 280 -17.65 10.86 -23.81
N ASN A 281 -17.25 9.77 -23.15
CA ASN A 281 -18.19 8.79 -22.59
C ASN A 281 -18.47 8.98 -21.10
N GLN A 282 -18.00 10.07 -20.49
CA GLN A 282 -18.03 10.26 -19.03
C GLN A 282 -19.39 10.05 -18.37
N HIS A 283 -20.50 10.28 -19.06
CA HIS A 283 -21.86 10.14 -18.53
C HIS A 283 -22.31 8.67 -18.37
N VAL A 284 -21.76 7.73 -19.16
CA VAL A 284 -22.05 6.29 -19.07
C VAL A 284 -20.98 5.49 -18.31
N LEU A 285 -19.81 6.09 -18.05
CA LEU A 285 -18.74 5.42 -17.32
C LEU A 285 -19.11 5.20 -15.86
N HIS A 286 -19.26 3.92 -15.51
CA HIS A 286 -19.63 3.47 -14.18
C HIS A 286 -18.53 3.73 -13.15
N LYS A 287 -18.90 4.09 -11.93
CA LYS A 287 -17.97 4.40 -10.83
C LYS A 287 -18.10 3.31 -9.77
N PHE A 288 -17.05 2.54 -9.57
CA PHE A 288 -16.91 1.62 -8.44
C PHE A 288 -16.38 2.37 -7.21
N ALA A 289 -16.52 1.75 -6.02
CA ALA A 289 -16.07 2.33 -4.75
C ALA A 289 -14.55 2.56 -4.72
N ASN A 290 -13.80 1.73 -5.44
CA ASN A 290 -12.38 1.92 -5.65
C ASN A 290 -12.11 2.63 -6.99
N GLU A 291 -11.30 3.68 -6.92
CA GLU A 291 -10.96 4.58 -8.02
C GLU A 291 -10.14 3.88 -9.11
N ASP A 292 -9.15 3.08 -8.70
CA ASP A 292 -8.26 2.39 -9.62
C ASP A 292 -8.95 1.21 -10.33
N VAL A 293 -9.88 0.54 -9.64
CA VAL A 293 -10.82 -0.41 -10.24
C VAL A 293 -11.72 0.31 -11.25
N SER A 294 -12.30 1.45 -10.90
CA SER A 294 -13.16 2.22 -11.82
C SER A 294 -12.46 2.49 -13.16
N LEU A 295 -11.25 3.01 -13.11
CA LEU A 295 -10.47 3.29 -14.32
C LEU A 295 -10.23 2.03 -15.16
N GLY A 296 -9.79 0.93 -14.54
CA GLY A 296 -9.55 -0.32 -15.28
C GLY A 296 -10.82 -0.88 -15.92
N SER A 297 -11.99 -0.69 -15.31
CA SER A 297 -13.27 -1.16 -15.86
C SER A 297 -13.64 -0.46 -17.15
N TRP A 298 -13.24 0.81 -17.32
CA TRP A 298 -13.55 1.59 -18.52
C TRP A 298 -12.78 1.10 -19.75
N PHE A 299 -11.72 0.32 -19.54
CA PHE A 299 -10.82 -0.14 -20.60
C PHE A 299 -10.97 -1.63 -20.92
N ILE A 300 -11.66 -2.42 -20.08
CA ILE A 300 -11.73 -3.88 -20.25
C ILE A 300 -12.43 -4.32 -21.55
N GLY A 301 -13.38 -3.54 -22.04
CA GLY A 301 -14.09 -3.79 -23.30
C GLY A 301 -13.43 -3.17 -24.52
N LEU A 302 -12.26 -2.54 -24.36
CA LEU A 302 -11.54 -1.84 -25.40
C LEU A 302 -10.25 -2.61 -25.75
N ASP A 303 -9.78 -2.45 -26.99
CA ASP A 303 -8.49 -2.98 -27.45
C ASP A 303 -7.32 -2.12 -26.92
N VAL A 304 -7.02 -2.26 -25.62
CA VAL A 304 -6.05 -1.46 -24.87
C VAL A 304 -4.79 -2.25 -24.57
N GLU A 305 -3.63 -1.68 -24.89
CA GLU A 305 -2.35 -2.25 -24.49
C GLU A 305 -2.07 -1.93 -23.02
N HIS A 306 -2.23 -2.94 -22.16
CA HIS A 306 -1.92 -2.85 -20.73
C HIS A 306 -0.43 -3.12 -20.49
N ILE A 307 0.28 -2.12 -19.97
CA ILE A 307 1.71 -2.18 -19.71
C ILE A 307 1.96 -2.24 -18.20
N ASP A 308 2.45 -3.38 -17.72
CA ASP A 308 2.88 -3.58 -16.33
C ASP A 308 4.31 -3.07 -16.15
N ASP A 309 4.46 -1.84 -15.66
CA ASP A 309 5.77 -1.28 -15.31
C ASP A 309 5.98 -1.30 -13.79
N ARG A 310 6.81 -2.24 -13.34
CA ARG A 310 7.11 -2.44 -11.91
C ARG A 310 7.83 -1.26 -11.26
N ARG A 311 8.45 -0.38 -12.05
CA ARG A 311 9.08 0.85 -11.54
C ARG A 311 8.04 1.87 -11.05
N LEU A 312 6.77 1.69 -11.41
CA LEU A 312 5.64 2.52 -10.97
C LEU A 312 4.92 1.95 -9.74
N CYS A 313 5.38 0.83 -9.19
CA CYS A 313 4.83 0.27 -7.95
C CYS A 313 5.43 0.99 -6.72
N CYS A 314 4.61 1.61 -5.87
CA CYS A 314 5.08 2.03 -4.54
C CYS A 314 5.03 0.85 -3.57
N GLY A 315 5.95 0.83 -2.60
CA GLY A 315 6.28 -0.32 -1.74
C GLY A 315 5.09 -1.12 -1.18
N THR A 316 4.65 -2.12 -1.94
CA THR A 316 4.52 -3.47 -1.39
C THR A 316 5.81 -4.19 -1.77
N PRO A 317 6.64 -4.63 -0.80
CA PRO A 317 7.76 -5.50 -1.15
C PRO A 317 7.20 -6.62 -2.02
N PRO A 318 7.88 -6.96 -3.13
CA PRO A 318 7.35 -7.94 -4.07
C PRO A 318 6.96 -9.17 -3.25
N GLU A 319 5.70 -9.59 -3.32
CA GLU A 319 5.34 -10.92 -2.86
C GLU A 319 6.33 -11.85 -3.57
N MET A 320 7.28 -12.38 -2.78
CA MET A 320 8.42 -13.12 -3.30
C MET A 320 7.91 -14.12 -4.33
N ALA A 321 8.44 -14.05 -5.55
CA ALA A 321 8.04 -14.93 -6.63
C ALA A 321 7.90 -16.35 -6.10
N PRO A 322 6.80 -17.08 -6.37
CA PRO A 322 6.55 -18.41 -5.80
C PRO A 322 7.77 -19.34 -5.93
N MET A 323 8.52 -19.20 -7.03
CA MET A 323 9.77 -19.88 -7.30
C MET A 323 10.88 -19.60 -6.27
N LEU A 324 11.10 -18.36 -5.84
CA LEU A 324 12.16 -18.01 -4.90
C LEU A 324 11.83 -18.48 -3.46
N LYS A 325 10.54 -18.50 -3.09
CA LYS A 325 10.10 -19.14 -1.82
C LYS A 325 10.36 -20.64 -1.83
N LEU A 326 10.07 -21.29 -2.95
CA LEU A 326 10.25 -22.73 -3.11
C LEU A 326 11.75 -23.09 -3.04
N ILE A 327 12.61 -22.29 -3.67
CA ILE A 327 14.07 -22.48 -3.63
C ILE A 327 14.61 -22.29 -2.20
N ASP A 328 14.21 -21.22 -1.49
CA ASP A 328 14.63 -20.97 -0.09
C ASP A 328 14.23 -22.15 0.83
N CYS A 329 12.98 -22.60 0.76
CA CYS A 329 12.50 -23.74 1.53
C CYS A 329 13.23 -25.04 1.16
N SER A 330 13.41 -25.30 -0.14
CA SER A 330 14.09 -26.51 -0.63
C SER A 330 15.54 -26.59 -0.15
N LEU A 331 16.28 -25.48 -0.23
CA LEU A 331 17.66 -25.38 0.25
C LEU A 331 17.77 -25.60 1.77
N ARG A 332 16.84 -25.06 2.57
CA ARG A 332 16.85 -25.28 4.03
C ARG A 332 16.55 -26.75 4.37
N LEU A 333 15.63 -27.39 3.66
CA LEU A 333 15.30 -28.80 3.87
C LEU A 333 16.42 -29.75 3.40
N SER A 334 17.14 -29.43 2.33
CA SER A 334 18.21 -30.27 1.79
C SER A 334 19.46 -30.31 2.68
N VAL A 335 19.74 -29.24 3.43
CA VAL A 335 20.88 -29.16 4.35
C VAL A 335 20.76 -30.14 5.53
N ILE A 336 19.54 -30.38 6.03
CA ILE A 336 19.31 -31.25 7.19
C ILE A 336 19.89 -32.67 6.98
N PRO A 337 19.51 -33.42 5.93
CA PRO A 337 20.07 -34.76 5.70
C PRO A 337 21.58 -34.72 5.38
N LEU A 338 22.09 -33.68 4.73
CA LEU A 338 23.53 -33.52 4.46
C LEU A 338 24.33 -33.38 5.76
N SER A 339 23.85 -32.55 6.69
CA SER A 339 24.47 -32.37 8.01
C SER A 339 24.38 -33.63 8.87
N VAL A 340 23.24 -34.34 8.88
CA VAL A 340 23.09 -35.61 9.61
C VAL A 340 24.01 -36.69 9.05
N ALA A 341 24.10 -36.83 7.72
CA ALA A 341 25.00 -37.78 7.09
C ALA A 341 26.48 -37.46 7.39
N THR A 342 26.84 -36.17 7.42
CA THR A 342 28.20 -35.72 7.78
C THR A 342 28.55 -36.11 9.22
N ILE A 343 27.64 -35.87 10.17
CA ILE A 343 27.80 -36.27 11.58
C ILE A 343 27.94 -37.79 11.68
N TRP A 344 27.02 -38.54 11.07
CA TRP A 344 27.02 -40.00 11.11
C TRP A 344 28.33 -40.59 10.58
N LEU A 345 28.78 -40.16 9.40
CA LEU A 345 30.02 -40.63 8.80
C LEU A 345 31.24 -40.32 9.66
N THR A 346 31.23 -39.19 10.36
CA THR A 346 32.37 -38.76 11.19
C THR A 346 32.39 -39.48 12.53
N VAL A 347 31.25 -39.55 13.23
CA VAL A 347 31.14 -40.14 14.57
C VAL A 347 31.36 -41.65 14.52
N THR A 348 30.88 -42.33 13.47
CA THR A 348 31.08 -43.78 13.31
C THR A 348 32.45 -44.15 12.75
N ASN A 349 33.29 -43.15 12.41
CA ASN A 349 34.60 -43.39 11.84
C ASN A 349 35.62 -43.76 12.92
N HIS A 350 36.09 -44.99 12.86
CA HIS A 350 37.17 -45.49 13.68
C HIS A 350 38.02 -46.46 12.88
N GLN A 351 39.32 -46.50 13.16
CA GLN A 351 40.23 -47.47 12.57
C GLN A 351 41.36 -47.79 13.52
N ASP A 352 41.56 -49.08 13.78
CA ASP A 352 42.69 -49.60 14.55
C ASP A 352 43.88 -49.92 13.65
N ASN A 353 45.09 -49.65 14.14
CA ASN A 353 46.35 -49.99 13.49
C ASN A 353 47.32 -50.58 14.52
N SER A 354 47.91 -51.74 14.22
CA SER A 354 48.83 -52.46 15.11
C SER A 354 50.11 -51.66 15.45
N SER A 355 50.52 -50.74 14.58
CA SER A 355 51.77 -49.98 14.74
C SER A 355 51.57 -48.59 15.35
N TYR A 356 50.37 -48.00 15.19
CA TYR A 356 50.11 -46.60 15.56
C TYR A 356 48.90 -46.41 16.49
N GLY A 357 48.21 -47.49 16.87
CA GLY A 357 47.08 -47.47 17.81
C GLY A 357 45.71 -47.26 17.16
N ASN A 358 44.74 -46.88 17.99
CA ASN A 358 43.36 -46.62 17.59
C ASN A 358 43.18 -45.14 17.22
N LEU A 359 42.62 -44.88 16.04
CA LEU A 359 42.22 -43.55 15.60
C LEU A 359 40.70 -43.42 15.58
N HIS A 360 40.19 -42.51 16.42
CA HIS A 360 38.78 -42.17 16.52
C HIS A 360 38.56 -40.68 16.25
N TYR A 361 37.35 -40.28 15.84
CA TYR A 361 37.06 -38.87 15.54
C TYR A 361 37.32 -37.94 16.74
N SER A 362 37.10 -38.46 17.96
CA SER A 362 37.30 -37.73 19.22
C SER A 362 38.76 -37.44 19.54
N ASN A 363 39.72 -38.00 18.80
CA ASN A 363 41.13 -37.67 18.96
C ASN A 363 41.50 -36.36 18.25
N LEU A 364 40.68 -35.90 17.31
CA LEU A 364 40.99 -34.76 16.45
C LEU A 364 40.03 -33.60 16.73
N MET A 365 40.57 -32.45 17.17
CA MET A 365 39.77 -31.28 17.51
C MET A 365 38.99 -30.73 16.30
N GLY A 366 39.58 -30.75 15.10
CA GLY A 366 38.89 -30.35 13.87
C GLY A 366 37.63 -31.17 13.61
N LEU A 367 37.67 -32.49 13.85
CA LEU A 367 36.52 -33.38 13.66
C LEU A 367 35.41 -33.13 14.68
N LYS A 368 35.77 -32.89 15.95
CA LYS A 368 34.79 -32.47 16.97
C LYS A 368 34.11 -31.16 16.59
N TYR A 369 34.88 -30.19 16.11
CA TYR A 369 34.36 -28.91 15.67
C TYR A 369 33.39 -29.06 14.49
N MET A 370 33.76 -29.84 13.45
CA MET A 370 32.89 -30.10 12.31
C MET A 370 31.56 -30.78 12.70
N VAL A 371 31.60 -31.74 13.63
CA VAL A 371 30.38 -32.40 14.14
C VAL A 371 29.49 -31.40 14.89
N CYS A 372 30.08 -30.54 15.72
CA CYS A 372 29.34 -29.51 16.45
C CYS A 372 28.68 -28.50 15.50
N ILE A 373 29.43 -27.96 14.53
CA ILE A 373 28.89 -27.01 13.54
C ILE A 373 27.80 -27.67 12.70
N SER A 374 27.99 -28.92 12.26
CA SER A 374 26.98 -29.66 11.50
C SER A 374 25.67 -29.84 12.30
N ALA A 375 25.76 -30.06 13.62
CA ALA A 375 24.58 -30.18 14.47
C ALA A 375 23.84 -28.84 14.62
N ILE A 376 24.57 -27.74 14.86
CA ILE A 376 24.01 -26.39 14.92
C ILE A 376 23.31 -26.04 13.60
N CYS A 377 23.93 -26.38 12.46
CA CYS A 377 23.37 -26.14 11.13
C CYS A 377 22.05 -26.90 10.91
N ALA A 378 21.99 -28.19 11.27
CA ALA A 378 20.78 -28.99 11.11
C ALA A 378 19.61 -28.44 11.95
N VAL A 379 19.88 -28.06 13.20
CA VAL A 379 18.88 -27.46 14.10
C VAL A 379 18.41 -26.11 13.56
N TYR A 380 19.35 -25.25 13.15
CA TYR A 380 19.02 -23.95 12.55
C TYR A 380 18.16 -24.10 11.29
N ALA A 381 18.57 -24.97 10.36
CA ALA A 381 17.85 -25.17 9.11
C ALA A 381 16.41 -25.64 9.33
N PHE A 382 16.20 -26.54 10.31
CA PHE A 382 14.87 -26.99 10.72
C PHE A 382 14.03 -25.85 11.31
N VAL A 383 14.56 -25.12 12.28
CA VAL A 383 13.85 -24.00 12.93
C VAL A 383 13.54 -22.90 11.91
N ALA A 384 14.48 -22.55 11.05
CA ALA A 384 14.29 -21.55 10.00
C ALA A 384 13.21 -21.99 9.00
N ALA A 385 13.22 -23.26 8.57
CA ALA A 385 12.19 -23.81 7.68
C ALA A 385 10.80 -23.73 8.33
N VAL A 386 10.65 -24.15 9.59
CA VAL A 386 9.36 -24.07 10.32
C VAL A 386 8.91 -22.61 10.52
N SER A 387 9.84 -21.71 10.84
CA SER A 387 9.55 -20.29 11.09
C SER A 387 8.94 -19.58 9.87
N LEU A 388 9.25 -20.04 8.65
CA LEU A 388 8.69 -19.47 7.42
C LEU A 388 7.19 -19.70 7.29
N TRP A 389 6.67 -20.79 7.87
CA TRP A 389 5.25 -21.18 7.80
C TRP A 389 4.39 -20.61 8.94
N ILE A 390 5.01 -20.13 10.04
CA ILE A 390 4.30 -19.58 11.19
C ILE A 390 4.13 -18.06 11.04
N ARG A 391 2.90 -17.57 10.87
CA ARG A 391 2.58 -16.16 10.54
C ARG A 391 2.81 -15.15 11.68
N PHE A 392 2.96 -15.62 12.92
CA PHE A 392 2.86 -14.79 14.14
C PHE A 392 4.19 -14.21 14.67
N LEU A 393 5.34 -14.58 14.10
CA LEU A 393 6.65 -14.08 14.55
C LEU A 393 7.04 -12.80 13.80
N VAL A 394 7.07 -11.69 14.52
CA VAL A 394 7.38 -10.33 14.03
C VAL A 394 8.90 -10.19 13.75
N ASN A 395 9.26 -9.50 12.66
CA ASN A 395 10.62 -9.21 12.16
C ASN A 395 11.44 -10.34 11.51
N LYS A 396 10.80 -11.23 10.72
CA LYS A 396 11.48 -12.36 10.04
C LYS A 396 12.71 -12.02 9.20
N VAL A 397 12.73 -10.89 8.50
CA VAL A 397 13.70 -10.66 7.41
C VAL A 397 15.13 -10.41 7.94
N TRP A 398 15.28 -9.51 8.91
CA TRP A 398 16.58 -9.20 9.50
C TRP A 398 17.12 -10.36 10.35
N TRP A 399 16.26 -11.01 11.14
CA TRP A 399 16.67 -12.18 11.93
C TRP A 399 17.14 -13.34 11.07
N LEU A 400 16.45 -13.65 9.96
CA LEU A 400 16.89 -14.70 9.03
C LEU A 400 18.18 -14.31 8.30
N PHE A 401 18.31 -13.05 7.87
CA PHE A 401 19.54 -12.57 7.24
C PHE A 401 20.75 -12.71 8.17
N VAL A 402 20.70 -12.15 9.37
CA VAL A 402 21.81 -12.21 10.33
C VAL A 402 22.15 -13.66 10.69
N SER A 403 21.14 -14.50 10.92
CA SER A 403 21.37 -15.91 11.24
C SER A 403 21.98 -16.69 10.08
N ASP A 404 21.52 -16.47 8.84
CA ASP A 404 22.08 -17.12 7.64
C ASP A 404 23.55 -16.71 7.44
N GLN A 405 23.93 -15.44 7.72
CA GLN A 405 25.33 -15.00 7.68
C GLN A 405 26.17 -15.74 8.74
N ILE A 406 25.73 -15.74 10.01
CA ILE A 406 26.47 -16.38 11.11
C ILE A 406 26.74 -17.86 10.80
N ILE A 407 25.72 -18.59 10.36
CA ILE A 407 25.84 -20.02 10.04
C ILE A 407 26.77 -20.25 8.85
N THR A 408 26.70 -19.40 7.82
CA THR A 408 27.62 -19.48 6.68
C THR A 408 29.07 -19.30 7.12
N TYR A 409 29.37 -18.31 7.96
CA TYR A 409 30.73 -18.10 8.47
C TYR A 409 31.22 -19.26 9.32
N LEU A 410 30.38 -19.83 10.19
CA LEU A 410 30.72 -21.02 10.98
C LEU A 410 30.98 -22.25 10.10
N MET A 411 30.23 -22.41 9.01
CA MET A 411 30.47 -23.48 8.03
C MET A 411 31.80 -23.29 7.28
N VAL A 412 32.15 -22.05 6.91
CA VAL A 412 33.43 -21.74 6.27
C VAL A 412 34.61 -22.09 7.18
N THR A 413 34.56 -21.70 8.46
CA THR A 413 35.64 -22.02 9.42
C THR A 413 35.77 -23.53 9.64
N SER A 414 34.64 -24.24 9.69
CA SER A 414 34.62 -25.70 9.81
C SER A 414 35.23 -26.42 8.60
N VAL A 415 34.82 -26.04 7.38
CA VAL A 415 35.39 -26.61 6.14
C VAL A 415 36.89 -26.34 6.06
N ALA A 416 37.35 -25.12 6.38
CA ALA A 416 38.76 -24.77 6.38
C ALA A 416 39.58 -25.65 7.34
N ALA A 417 39.12 -25.82 8.58
CA ALA A 417 39.80 -26.64 9.58
C ALA A 417 39.94 -28.11 9.16
N ILE A 418 38.93 -28.67 8.48
CA ILE A 418 38.98 -30.06 8.00
C ILE A 418 39.81 -30.21 6.73
N MET A 419 39.78 -29.21 5.84
CA MET A 419 40.64 -29.18 4.66
C MET A 419 42.13 -29.18 5.06
N GLU A 420 42.52 -28.37 6.04
CA GLU A 420 43.89 -28.35 6.56
C GLU A 420 44.28 -29.69 7.21
N LEU A 421 43.39 -30.24 8.05
CA LEU A 421 43.61 -31.54 8.68
C LEU A 421 43.79 -32.65 7.65
N LEU A 422 42.93 -32.72 6.63
CA LEU A 422 43.02 -33.72 5.57
C LEU A 422 44.23 -33.49 4.66
N TYR A 423 44.59 -32.23 4.39
CA TYR A 423 45.79 -31.89 3.62
C TYR A 423 47.05 -32.44 4.31
N LEU A 424 47.21 -32.19 5.61
CA LEU A 424 48.32 -32.74 6.40
C LEU A 424 48.26 -34.26 6.49
N ALA A 425 47.07 -34.85 6.65
CA ALA A 425 46.94 -36.29 6.76
C ALA A 425 47.31 -37.04 5.45
N TYR A 426 47.03 -36.44 4.28
CA TYR A 426 47.35 -37.03 2.98
C TYR A 426 48.77 -36.74 2.50
N ASN A 427 49.29 -35.53 2.74
CA ASN A 427 50.57 -35.10 2.16
C ASN A 427 51.73 -35.09 3.18
N GLY A 428 51.44 -35.10 4.48
CA GLY A 428 52.44 -34.91 5.53
C GLY A 428 53.10 -33.53 5.48
N ASP A 429 54.17 -33.36 6.27
CA ASP A 429 55.11 -32.24 6.15
C ASP A 429 56.52 -32.72 6.51
N GLN A 430 57.33 -32.96 5.48
CA GLN A 430 58.68 -33.47 5.62
C GLN A 430 59.62 -32.48 6.33
N LYS A 431 59.34 -31.18 6.33
CA LYS A 431 60.20 -30.16 6.97
C LYS A 431 60.13 -30.23 8.50
N VAL A 432 59.01 -30.69 9.04
CA VAL A 432 58.79 -30.87 10.48
C VAL A 432 58.64 -32.35 10.85
N THR A 433 59.14 -33.25 10.00
CA THR A 433 59.13 -34.71 10.17
C THR A 433 57.75 -35.36 10.35
N TRP A 434 56.68 -34.72 9.86
CA TRP A 434 55.32 -35.28 9.86
C TRP A 434 55.11 -36.23 8.69
N SER A 435 54.76 -37.48 8.99
CA SER A 435 54.45 -38.51 8.00
C SER A 435 52.98 -38.47 7.54
N GLU A 436 52.74 -39.04 6.36
CA GLU A 436 51.39 -39.20 5.79
C GLU A 436 50.54 -40.17 6.62
N ALA A 437 49.65 -39.65 7.46
CA ALA A 437 48.77 -40.47 8.30
C ALA A 437 47.80 -41.35 7.48
N CYS A 438 47.31 -40.86 6.35
CA CYS A 438 46.35 -41.58 5.51
C CYS A 438 46.93 -42.81 4.81
N ARG A 439 48.26 -42.95 4.75
CA ARG A 439 48.91 -44.19 4.28
C ARG A 439 48.66 -45.36 5.24
N SER A 440 48.60 -45.08 6.54
CA SER A 440 48.33 -46.07 7.60
C SER A 440 46.85 -46.18 7.97
N TYR A 441 46.08 -45.10 7.79
CA TYR A 441 44.65 -45.00 8.14
C TYR A 441 43.77 -44.72 6.92
N GLY A 442 43.98 -45.45 5.82
CA GLY A 442 43.33 -45.18 4.53
C GLY A 442 41.80 -45.22 4.57
N LYS A 443 41.18 -46.21 5.24
CA LYS A 443 39.71 -46.33 5.34
C LYS A 443 39.12 -45.15 6.11
N PHE A 444 39.76 -44.76 7.20
CA PHE A 444 39.39 -43.58 7.99
C PHE A 444 39.44 -42.32 7.13
N CYS A 445 40.52 -42.10 6.38
CA CYS A 445 40.68 -40.92 5.52
C CYS A 445 39.70 -40.88 4.34
N THR A 446 39.40 -42.01 3.70
CA THR A 446 38.38 -42.06 2.62
C THR A 446 37.00 -41.68 3.14
N ARG A 447 36.60 -42.19 4.32
CA ARG A 447 35.34 -41.80 4.97
C ARG A 447 35.34 -40.33 5.37
N MET A 448 36.46 -39.81 5.88
CA MET A 448 36.57 -38.40 6.20
C MET A 448 36.47 -37.48 4.98
N LYS A 449 37.06 -37.88 3.85
CA LYS A 449 36.94 -37.15 2.58
C LYS A 449 35.48 -37.09 2.10
N LEU A 450 34.73 -38.19 2.24
CA LEU A 450 33.29 -38.20 1.94
C LEU A 450 32.50 -37.26 2.86
N ALA A 451 32.79 -37.26 4.16
CA ALA A 451 32.17 -36.35 5.11
C ALA A 451 32.46 -34.88 4.77
N LEU A 452 33.70 -34.55 4.38
CA LEU A 452 34.08 -33.21 3.94
C LEU A 452 33.32 -32.78 2.68
N ILE A 453 33.12 -33.66 1.70
CA ILE A 453 32.35 -33.35 0.48
C ILE A 453 30.90 -32.99 0.85
N LEU A 454 30.25 -33.78 1.70
CA LEU A 454 28.88 -33.49 2.17
C LEU A 454 28.81 -32.16 2.93
N HIS A 455 29.81 -31.89 3.77
CA HIS A 455 29.92 -30.64 4.52
C HIS A 455 30.13 -29.42 3.59
N ALA A 456 30.91 -29.57 2.52
CA ALA A 456 31.12 -28.53 1.52
C ALA A 456 29.86 -28.26 0.67
N VAL A 457 29.07 -29.29 0.34
CA VAL A 457 27.76 -29.11 -0.32
C VAL A 457 26.80 -28.35 0.58
N ALA A 458 26.76 -28.66 1.88
CA ALA A 458 25.97 -27.90 2.86
C ALA A 458 26.40 -26.43 2.95
N LEU A 459 27.71 -26.15 2.93
CA LEU A 459 28.24 -24.79 2.87
C LEU A 459 27.76 -24.04 1.62
N PHE A 460 27.81 -24.68 0.44
CA PHE A 460 27.31 -24.06 -0.79
C PHE A 460 25.83 -23.68 -0.70
N CYS A 461 24.98 -24.55 -0.13
CA CYS A 461 23.58 -24.24 0.12
C CYS A 461 23.42 -23.01 1.04
N PHE A 462 24.22 -22.89 2.10
CA PHE A 462 24.17 -21.72 3.00
C PHE A 462 24.67 -20.44 2.34
N ILE A 463 25.68 -20.49 1.47
CA ILE A 463 26.11 -19.32 0.69
C ILE A 463 24.96 -18.81 -0.19
N VAL A 464 24.23 -19.71 -0.85
CA VAL A 464 23.06 -19.32 -1.66
C VAL A 464 21.95 -18.75 -0.78
N LEU A 465 21.67 -19.35 0.38
CA LEU A 465 20.70 -18.81 1.35
C LEU A 465 21.10 -17.43 1.90
N ALA A 466 22.38 -17.20 2.16
CA ALA A 466 22.94 -15.92 2.59
C ALA A 466 22.75 -14.82 1.53
N VAL A 467 22.88 -15.15 0.25
CA VAL A 467 22.60 -14.22 -0.86
C VAL A 467 21.10 -13.95 -1.02
N ILE A 468 20.26 -14.98 -0.91
CA ILE A 468 18.80 -14.82 -0.99
C ILE A 468 18.27 -13.97 0.17
N SER A 469 18.77 -14.20 1.38
CA SER A 469 18.36 -13.45 2.58
C SER A 469 18.88 -12.02 2.58
N SER A 470 20.10 -11.75 2.07
CA SER A 470 20.62 -10.40 1.91
C SER A 470 19.80 -9.61 0.89
N TYR A 471 19.52 -10.19 -0.28
CA TYR A 471 18.64 -9.57 -1.27
C TYR A 471 17.28 -9.21 -0.68
N ARG A 472 16.69 -10.10 0.13
CA ARG A 472 15.41 -9.85 0.82
C ARG A 472 15.48 -8.70 1.83
N ALA A 473 16.53 -8.65 2.64
CA ALA A 473 16.72 -7.59 3.63
C ALA A 473 16.88 -6.21 2.98
N PHE A 474 17.76 -6.11 1.99
CA PHE A 474 18.08 -4.83 1.33
C PHE A 474 17.08 -4.38 0.27
N SER A 475 16.21 -5.27 -0.23
CA SER A 475 15.09 -4.88 -1.11
C SER A 475 13.85 -4.42 -0.34
N THR A 476 13.71 -4.81 0.93
CA THR A 476 12.52 -4.49 1.74
C THR A 476 12.69 -3.21 2.55
N PHE A 477 13.91 -2.89 2.98
CA PHE A 477 14.20 -1.73 3.82
C PHE A 477 15.15 -0.79 3.10
N GLU A 478 14.76 0.49 2.97
CA GLU A 478 15.70 1.56 2.67
C GLU A 478 16.76 1.64 3.79
N THR A 479 17.93 2.18 3.47
CA THR A 479 19.06 2.29 4.41
C THR A 479 18.64 3.02 5.69
N PRO A 480 19.02 2.54 6.89
CA PRO A 480 18.62 3.18 8.14
C PRO A 480 19.06 4.65 8.17
N VAL A 481 18.11 5.51 8.54
CA VAL A 481 18.29 6.96 8.70
C VAL A 481 19.44 7.22 9.68
N SER A 482 20.40 8.05 9.27
CA SER A 482 21.59 8.37 10.06
C SER A 482 21.19 9.10 11.35
N SER A 483 21.86 8.80 12.47
CA SER A 483 21.65 9.49 13.76
C SER A 483 21.79 11.02 13.67
N LYS A 484 22.54 11.51 12.67
CA LYS A 484 22.68 12.94 12.38
C LYS A 484 21.37 13.61 11.94
N GLU A 485 20.51 12.90 11.20
CA GLU A 485 19.25 13.46 10.69
C GLU A 485 18.20 13.60 11.82
N VAL A 486 18.22 12.69 12.81
CA VAL A 486 17.36 12.77 14.00
C VAL A 486 17.73 13.96 14.88
N GLU A 487 19.03 14.20 15.07
CA GLU A 487 19.51 15.35 15.84
C GLU A 487 19.17 16.69 15.17
N GLU A 488 19.19 16.73 13.82
CA GLU A 488 18.84 17.90 13.04
C GLU A 488 17.32 18.20 13.09
N ASP A 489 16.46 17.18 13.08
CA ASP A 489 15.01 17.37 13.23
C ASP A 489 14.64 17.87 14.63
N THR A 490 15.25 17.34 15.70
CA THR A 490 15.01 17.82 17.08
C THR A 490 15.40 19.29 17.23
N LYS A 491 16.56 19.70 16.70
CA LYS A 491 17.00 21.11 16.71
C LYS A 491 16.03 22.01 15.94
N ARG A 492 15.53 21.54 14.80
CA ARG A 492 14.53 22.27 13.99
C ARG A 492 13.22 22.46 14.75
N ARG A 493 12.75 21.43 15.46
CA ARG A 493 11.51 21.48 16.24
C ARG A 493 11.65 22.38 17.47
N GLN A 494 12.79 22.35 18.13
CA GLN A 494 13.12 23.25 19.24
C GLN A 494 13.14 24.72 18.80
N ALA A 495 13.69 25.02 17.62
CA ALA A 495 13.62 26.36 17.05
C ALA A 495 12.18 26.78 16.69
N GLU A 496 11.34 25.85 16.21
CA GLU A 496 9.94 26.12 15.90
C GLU A 496 9.12 26.44 17.17
N SER A 497 9.27 25.63 18.23
CA SER A 497 8.54 25.82 19.49
C SER A 497 8.93 27.13 20.17
N ALA A 498 10.23 27.44 20.24
CA ALA A 498 10.75 28.69 20.79
C ALA A 498 10.16 29.91 20.06
N ARG A 499 10.19 29.91 18.72
CA ARG A 499 9.62 31.00 17.91
C ARG A 499 8.11 31.16 18.12
N ILE A 500 7.38 30.06 18.31
CA ILE A 500 5.92 30.10 18.57
C ILE A 500 5.64 30.67 19.95
N ARG A 501 6.41 30.29 20.96
CA ARG A 501 6.28 30.79 22.34
C ARG A 501 6.62 32.27 22.46
N GLU A 502 7.62 32.74 21.72
CA GLU A 502 7.95 34.16 21.65
C GLU A 502 6.83 34.97 20.97
N LYS A 503 6.27 34.46 19.88
CA LYS A 503 5.19 35.13 19.14
C LYS A 503 3.84 35.12 19.87
N TYR A 504 3.57 34.09 20.67
CA TYR A 504 2.31 33.90 21.39
C TYR A 504 2.58 33.44 22.84
N PRO A 505 2.97 34.36 23.74
CA PRO A 505 3.40 34.01 25.10
C PRO A 505 2.30 33.36 25.95
N ASP A 506 1.05 33.77 25.74
CA ASP A 506 -0.12 33.25 26.47
C ASP A 506 -0.67 31.94 25.90
N ARG A 507 0.04 31.32 24.95
CA ARG A 507 -0.40 30.08 24.31
C ARG A 507 0.66 28.98 24.33
N ILE A 508 0.15 27.76 24.31
CA ILE A 508 0.90 26.54 24.53
C ILE A 508 0.88 25.70 23.25
N PRO A 509 2.04 25.34 22.69
CA PRO A 509 2.13 24.48 21.52
C PRO A 509 1.89 23.02 21.93
N VAL A 510 0.75 22.46 21.51
CA VAL A 510 0.32 21.10 21.87
C VAL A 510 0.23 20.23 20.62
N ILE A 511 0.80 19.03 20.66
CA ILE A 511 0.66 18.00 19.63
C ILE A 511 -0.25 16.92 20.18
N VAL A 512 -1.38 16.70 19.50
CA VAL A 512 -2.39 15.71 19.86
C VAL A 512 -2.42 14.60 18.83
N GLU A 513 -2.25 13.36 19.27
CA GLU A 513 -2.27 12.18 18.41
C GLU A 513 -3.22 11.10 18.93
N ARG A 514 -3.71 10.26 18.02
CA ARG A 514 -4.53 9.11 18.38
C ARG A 514 -3.65 7.97 18.88
N ALA A 515 -4.08 7.27 19.93
CA ALA A 515 -3.42 6.04 20.36
C ALA A 515 -3.57 4.93 19.29
N GLU A 516 -2.50 4.17 19.03
CA GLU A 516 -2.45 3.18 17.94
C GLU A 516 -3.56 2.13 17.99
N ARG A 517 -4.01 1.76 19.19
CA ARG A 517 -5.04 0.73 19.43
C ARG A 517 -6.45 1.29 19.65
N SER A 518 -6.66 2.59 19.47
CA SER A 518 -7.95 3.23 19.72
C SER A 518 -8.95 2.97 18.59
N ASP A 519 -10.21 2.72 18.95
CA ASP A 519 -11.35 2.58 18.04
C ASP A 519 -11.95 3.94 17.60
N ILE A 520 -11.42 5.03 18.15
CA ILE A 520 -11.85 6.40 17.86
C ILE A 520 -11.28 6.88 16.51
N PRO A 521 -12.01 7.70 15.73
CA PRO A 521 -11.49 8.34 14.52
C PRO A 521 -10.24 9.22 14.73
N ASP A 522 -9.41 9.36 13.69
CA ASP A 522 -8.26 10.25 13.70
C ASP A 522 -8.66 11.73 13.67
N ILE A 523 -7.85 12.57 14.32
CA ILE A 523 -8.05 14.02 14.40
C ILE A 523 -7.53 14.71 13.15
N ASP A 524 -8.33 15.65 12.61
CA ASP A 524 -8.04 16.41 11.38
C ASP A 524 -6.74 17.23 11.48
N LYS A 525 -6.43 17.75 12.66
CA LYS A 525 -5.26 18.57 12.94
C LYS A 525 -4.57 18.07 14.20
N LYS A 526 -3.28 17.76 14.10
CA LYS A 526 -2.49 17.31 15.27
C LYS A 526 -1.85 18.46 16.07
N LYS A 527 -1.55 19.59 15.45
CA LYS A 527 -0.87 20.73 16.11
C LYS A 527 -1.90 21.79 16.55
N TYR A 528 -1.92 22.10 17.85
CA TYR A 528 -2.78 23.09 18.49
C TYR A 528 -1.96 24.16 19.20
N LEU A 529 -2.51 25.37 19.23
CA LEU A 529 -1.97 26.48 20.00
C LEU A 529 -3.02 26.88 21.02
N VAL A 530 -2.91 26.28 22.21
CA VAL A 530 -3.96 26.26 23.23
C VAL A 530 -3.74 27.42 24.21
N PRO A 531 -4.77 28.20 24.58
CA PRO A 531 -4.65 29.22 25.62
C PRO A 531 -4.14 28.61 26.94
N ALA A 532 -3.21 29.31 27.60
CA ALA A 532 -2.59 28.83 28.84
C ALA A 532 -3.59 28.72 30.02
N ASP A 533 -4.68 29.49 29.95
CA ASP A 533 -5.78 29.55 30.91
C ASP A 533 -6.88 28.49 30.67
N LEU A 534 -6.77 27.69 29.61
CA LEU A 534 -7.73 26.62 29.32
C LEU A 534 -7.51 25.43 30.27
N THR A 535 -8.59 24.83 30.75
CA THR A 535 -8.51 23.56 31.50
C THR A 535 -8.35 22.36 30.56
N VAL A 536 -7.76 21.28 31.05
CA VAL A 536 -7.67 20.00 30.34
C VAL A 536 -9.06 19.51 29.89
N GLY A 537 -10.09 19.63 30.74
CA GLY A 537 -11.45 19.22 30.39
C GLY A 537 -12.07 20.00 29.23
N GLN A 538 -11.86 21.33 29.22
CA GLN A 538 -12.27 22.15 28.08
C GLN A 538 -11.49 21.76 26.81
N PHE A 539 -10.21 21.42 26.94
CA PHE A 539 -9.41 20.95 25.81
C PHE A 539 -9.89 19.59 25.28
N VAL A 540 -10.23 18.64 26.16
CA VAL A 540 -10.86 17.36 25.79
C VAL A 540 -12.15 17.59 25.00
N TYR A 541 -12.97 18.56 25.40
CA TYR A 541 -14.17 18.94 24.66
C TYR A 541 -13.88 19.47 23.26
N VAL A 542 -12.82 20.28 23.11
CA VAL A 542 -12.35 20.77 21.80
C VAL A 542 -11.92 19.60 20.91
N VAL A 543 -11.14 18.66 21.46
CA VAL A 543 -10.72 17.44 20.75
C VAL A 543 -11.94 16.62 20.32
N ARG A 544 -12.89 16.35 21.24
CA ARG A 544 -14.13 15.61 20.96
C ARG A 544 -14.93 16.21 19.80
N LYS A 545 -15.09 17.54 19.77
CA LYS A 545 -15.78 18.23 18.67
C LYS A 545 -15.04 18.10 17.34
N ARG A 546 -13.71 18.10 17.35
CA ARG A 546 -12.88 17.98 16.14
C ARG A 546 -12.97 16.60 15.50
N ILE A 547 -12.97 15.54 16.31
CA ILE A 547 -13.12 14.16 15.84
C ILE A 547 -14.59 13.75 15.58
N LYS A 548 -15.55 14.67 15.80
CA LYS A 548 -17.00 14.43 15.66
C LYS A 548 -17.49 13.20 16.44
N LEU A 549 -16.94 12.98 17.63
CA LEU A 549 -17.29 11.82 18.46
C LEU A 549 -18.63 12.08 19.17
N SER A 550 -19.52 11.09 19.12
CA SER A 550 -20.84 11.16 19.78
C SER A 550 -20.67 11.34 21.30
N ALA A 551 -21.67 11.98 21.94
CA ALA A 551 -21.65 12.21 23.38
C ALA A 551 -21.66 10.90 24.20
N GLU A 552 -22.15 9.81 23.60
CA GLU A 552 -22.23 8.46 24.17
C GLU A 552 -20.87 7.76 24.23
N LYS A 553 -19.91 8.16 23.38
CA LYS A 553 -18.57 7.57 23.35
C LYS A 553 -17.61 8.32 24.28
N ALA A 554 -16.90 7.56 25.11
CA ALA A 554 -15.88 8.08 26.01
C ALA A 554 -14.63 8.52 25.22
N ILE A 555 -13.92 9.53 25.74
CA ILE A 555 -12.60 9.94 25.24
C ILE A 555 -11.72 10.29 26.42
N PHE A 556 -10.51 9.77 26.39
CA PHE A 556 -9.48 9.96 27.40
C PHE A 556 -8.25 10.59 26.73
N ILE A 557 -7.66 11.60 27.37
CA ILE A 557 -6.39 12.21 26.93
C ILE A 557 -5.31 11.82 27.92
N PHE A 558 -4.13 11.50 27.41
CA PHE A 558 -2.97 11.06 28.17
C PHE A 558 -1.79 11.96 27.86
N VAL A 559 -0.98 12.23 28.87
CA VAL A 559 0.31 12.91 28.77
C VAL A 559 1.34 11.98 29.39
N LYS A 560 2.37 11.59 28.62
CA LYS A 560 3.34 10.56 29.05
C LYS A 560 2.66 9.28 29.58
N ASN A 561 1.58 8.85 28.91
CA ASN A 561 0.74 7.70 29.29
C ASN A 561 -0.04 7.83 30.62
N VAL A 562 -0.13 9.02 31.21
CA VAL A 562 -0.89 9.29 32.44
C VAL A 562 -2.09 10.19 32.14
N LEU A 563 -3.22 9.94 32.80
CA LEU A 563 -4.42 10.76 32.74
C LEU A 563 -4.23 12.05 33.55
N PRO A 564 -4.15 13.24 32.92
CA PRO A 564 -4.07 14.50 33.65
C PRO A 564 -5.41 14.85 34.33
N PRO A 565 -5.39 15.54 35.48
CA PRO A 565 -6.63 15.99 36.13
C PRO A 565 -7.42 16.94 35.22
N THR A 566 -8.73 16.69 35.07
CA THR A 566 -9.60 17.45 34.15
C THR A 566 -9.71 18.94 34.51
N ALA A 567 -9.57 19.27 35.80
CA ALA A 567 -9.58 20.64 36.31
C ALA A 567 -8.21 21.36 36.22
N ALA A 568 -7.14 20.63 35.90
CA ALA A 568 -5.82 21.24 35.76
C ALA A 568 -5.76 22.18 34.56
N MET A 569 -4.96 23.24 34.69
CA MET A 569 -4.72 24.21 33.64
C MET A 569 -3.71 23.66 32.64
N MET A 570 -3.89 23.96 31.35
CA MET A 570 -2.97 23.54 30.30
C MET A 570 -1.54 24.07 30.53
N SER A 571 -1.39 25.23 31.17
CA SER A 571 -0.11 25.81 31.59
C SER A 571 0.64 24.94 32.60
N ALA A 572 -0.05 24.46 33.64
CA ALA A 572 0.55 23.57 34.64
C ALA A 572 0.99 22.25 33.99
N ILE A 573 0.14 21.65 33.15
CA ILE A 573 0.47 20.41 32.43
C ILE A 573 1.68 20.61 31.51
N TYR A 574 1.77 21.76 30.84
CA TYR A 574 2.89 22.08 29.95
C TYR A 574 4.22 22.21 30.69
N GLU A 575 4.28 22.95 31.80
CA GLU A 575 5.55 23.15 32.51
C GLU A 575 6.08 21.85 33.12
N GLU A 576 5.19 20.95 33.55
CA GLU A 576 5.57 19.65 34.11
C GLU A 576 5.90 18.60 33.04
N ASN A 577 5.31 18.70 31.84
CA ASN A 577 5.30 17.59 30.88
C ASN A 577 5.70 17.94 29.43
N LYS A 578 6.14 19.16 29.14
CA LYS A 578 6.72 19.48 27.82
C LYS A 578 7.92 18.59 27.52
N ASP A 579 8.11 18.32 26.24
CA ASP A 579 9.22 17.55 25.71
C ASP A 579 10.47 18.44 25.51
N GLU A 580 11.61 17.83 25.20
CA GLU A 580 12.87 18.55 24.95
C GLU A 580 12.79 19.46 23.74
N ASP A 581 11.94 19.10 22.76
CA ASP A 581 11.66 19.91 21.58
C ASP A 581 10.76 21.13 21.86
N GLY A 582 10.27 21.30 23.09
CA GLY A 582 9.43 22.42 23.52
C GLY A 582 7.95 22.32 23.14
N PHE A 583 7.48 21.17 22.66
CA PHE A 583 6.04 20.88 22.49
C PHE A 583 5.50 20.04 23.65
N LEU A 584 4.20 20.17 23.94
CA LEU A 584 3.50 19.23 24.82
C LEU A 584 2.79 18.17 23.98
N TYR A 585 3.10 16.90 24.22
CA TYR A 585 2.49 15.78 23.52
C TYR A 585 1.37 15.18 24.35
N MET A 586 0.23 15.02 23.69
CA MET A 586 -0.95 14.39 24.28
C MET A 586 -1.47 13.31 23.33
N THR A 587 -1.86 12.18 23.88
CA THR A 587 -2.44 11.08 23.12
C THR A 587 -3.89 10.87 23.55
N TYR A 588 -4.82 10.63 22.63
CA TYR A 588 -6.21 10.34 22.98
C TYR A 588 -6.65 8.91 22.61
N SER A 589 -7.52 8.32 23.44
CA SER A 589 -8.06 6.97 23.29
C SER A 589 -9.52 6.89 23.73
N GLY A 590 -10.27 5.89 23.23
CA GLY A 590 -11.62 5.56 23.70
C GLY A 590 -11.64 4.72 24.97
N GLU A 591 -10.52 4.12 25.32
CA GLU A 591 -10.34 3.32 26.51
C GLU A 591 -9.54 4.08 27.58
N ASN A 592 -9.90 3.89 28.86
CA ASN A 592 -9.24 4.53 30.00
C ASN A 592 -7.98 3.78 30.47
N THR A 593 -7.73 2.58 29.95
CA THR A 593 -6.57 1.75 30.29
C THR A 593 -5.64 1.59 29.10
N PHE A 594 -4.40 2.07 29.21
CA PHE A 594 -3.30 1.49 28.44
C PHE A 594 -2.94 0.12 29.04
N GLY A 595 -3.75 -0.89 28.72
CA GLY A 595 -3.48 -2.27 29.11
C GLY A 595 -2.43 -2.92 28.20
N GLY A 596 -1.19 -3.03 28.69
CA GLY A 596 -0.25 -4.10 28.33
C GLY A 596 0.62 -3.91 27.06
N SER A 597 1.90 -3.60 27.32
CA SER A 597 3.07 -3.74 26.43
C SER A 597 3.21 -2.76 25.25
N VAL A 598 3.80 -1.60 25.53
CA VAL A 598 4.77 -0.96 24.63
C VAL A 598 6.04 -0.73 25.44
N LYS A 599 7.12 -1.43 25.09
CA LYS A 599 8.46 -1.17 25.64
C LYS A 599 8.84 0.26 25.28
N GLY A 600 9.08 1.07 26.29
CA GLY A 600 9.60 2.42 26.11
C GLY A 600 10.90 2.38 25.31
N HIS A 601 10.98 3.19 24.26
CA HIS A 601 12.27 3.71 23.80
C HIS A 601 12.59 4.88 24.71
N SER A 602 13.32 4.58 25.78
CA SER A 602 14.08 5.58 26.53
C SER A 602 15.44 5.73 25.87
N SER A 603 15.72 6.96 25.45
CA SER A 603 17.05 7.54 25.14
C SER A 603 17.72 7.10 23.85
#